data_AF-A0A520Y8C3-F1
#
_entry.id   AF-A0A520Y8C3-F1
#
_cell.length_a   1.000
_cell.length_b   1.000
_cell.length_c   1.000
_cell.angle_alpha   90.00
_cell.angle_beta   90.00
_cell.angle_gamma   90.00
#
_symmetry.space_group_name_H-M   'P 1'
#
loop_
_entity.id
_entity.type
_entity.pdbx_description
1 polymer ?
#
loop_
_entity_poly.entity_id
_entity_poly.type
_entity_poly.pdbx_seq_one_letter_code
_entity_poly.pdbx_strand_id
1 'polypeptide(L)'
;FSARVVQSGEVIIREGDEGEECFIIKEGRASVTSMPPGASQPAVLAQLGAGQCFGEEALACRARRNASVTMETNGVLMALNKADFNSLMQEPVVEALEEGEAAALVSSGQATWLDVRSQQEYDHDHRANAFHLPLHLMSIKTRLMNNKFKYLAYCSTGRRAATAARLLKQQGFDVVAVAAPDY
;
A
#
# COMPACT_ATOMS: atom_id res chain seq x y z
N PHE A 1 -15.12 -4.18 0.18
CA PHE A 1 -15.43 -4.39 1.61
C PHE A 1 -16.90 -4.77 1.78
N SER A 2 -17.20 -5.78 2.59
CA SER A 2 -18.54 -6.18 3.01
C SER A 2 -18.80 -5.77 4.46
N ALA A 3 -20.01 -5.29 4.77
CA ALA A 3 -20.36 -4.92 6.14
C ALA A 3 -20.78 -6.16 6.94
N ARG A 4 -20.26 -6.30 8.16
CA ARG A 4 -20.60 -7.37 9.10
C ARG A 4 -21.01 -6.76 10.44
N VAL A 5 -22.25 -7.01 10.86
CA VAL A 5 -22.74 -6.63 12.19
C VAL A 5 -22.24 -7.64 13.20
N VAL A 6 -21.72 -7.16 14.33
CA VAL A 6 -21.08 -7.99 15.37
C VAL A 6 -21.57 -7.59 16.75
N GLN A 7 -21.53 -8.54 17.67
CA GLN A 7 -22.00 -8.36 19.05
C GLN A 7 -20.84 -8.24 20.04
N SER A 8 -21.11 -7.60 21.18
CA SER A 8 -20.20 -7.60 22.33
C SER A 8 -19.85 -9.02 22.75
N GLY A 9 -18.57 -9.30 22.95
CA GLY A 9 -18.03 -10.63 23.29
C GLY A 9 -17.80 -11.54 22.09
N GLU A 10 -18.17 -11.15 20.88
CA GLU A 10 -17.92 -11.95 19.67
C GLU A 10 -16.42 -11.97 19.35
N VAL A 11 -15.85 -13.18 19.23
CA VAL A 11 -14.47 -13.38 18.82
C VAL A 11 -14.40 -13.37 17.30
N ILE A 12 -13.77 -12.34 16.72
CA ILE A 12 -13.68 -12.14 15.28
C ILE A 12 -12.48 -12.87 14.70
N ILE A 13 -11.37 -12.88 15.43
CA ILE A 13 -10.14 -13.57 15.08
C ILE A 13 -9.71 -14.40 16.28
N ARG A 14 -9.26 -15.63 16.04
CA ARG A 14 -8.58 -16.45 17.04
C ARG A 14 -7.11 -16.57 16.68
N GLU A 15 -6.26 -16.44 17.69
CA GLU A 15 -4.84 -16.70 17.58
C GLU A 15 -4.59 -18.13 17.08
N GLY A 16 -3.61 -18.29 16.19
CA GLY A 16 -3.23 -19.57 15.59
C GLY A 16 -4.03 -19.98 14.36
N ASP A 17 -5.19 -19.38 14.09
CA ASP A 17 -6.00 -19.70 12.91
C ASP A 17 -5.34 -19.21 11.61
N GLU A 18 -5.79 -19.71 10.47
CA GLU A 18 -5.42 -19.16 9.17
C GLU A 18 -6.17 -17.84 8.89
N GLY A 19 -5.49 -16.90 8.23
CA GLY A 19 -6.08 -15.63 7.83
C GLY A 19 -6.66 -15.68 6.43
N GLU A 20 -7.98 -15.50 6.32
CA GLU A 20 -8.69 -15.40 5.03
C GLU A 20 -9.38 -14.04 4.79
N GLU A 21 -9.44 -13.19 5.81
CA GLU A 21 -10.01 -11.83 5.72
C GLU A 21 -9.28 -10.87 6.68
N CYS A 22 -9.33 -9.57 6.41
CA CYS A 22 -8.98 -8.53 7.37
C CYS A 22 -10.14 -7.56 7.55
N PHE A 23 -10.12 -6.76 8.63
CA PHE A 23 -11.26 -5.97 9.03
C PHE A 23 -10.87 -4.52 9.33
N ILE A 24 -11.81 -3.60 9.12
CA ILE A 24 -11.77 -2.23 9.64
C ILE A 24 -12.97 -2.05 10.56
N ILE A 25 -12.77 -1.50 11.76
CA ILE A 25 -13.87 -1.17 12.66
C ILE A 25 -14.58 0.07 12.10
N LYS A 26 -15.82 -0.08 11.64
CA LYS A 26 -16.66 1.07 11.28
C LYS A 26 -17.29 1.67 12.53
N GLU A 27 -17.82 0.82 13.40
CA GLU A 27 -18.48 1.19 14.65
C GLU A 27 -18.17 0.16 15.74
N GLY A 28 -18.02 0.62 16.99
CA GLY A 28 -17.74 -0.23 18.15
C GLY A 28 -16.28 -0.21 18.61
N ARG A 29 -15.95 -1.10 19.55
CA ARG A 29 -14.60 -1.31 20.09
C ARG A 29 -14.25 -2.79 20.19
N ALA A 30 -12.97 -3.12 20.10
CA ALA A 30 -12.44 -4.47 20.24
C ALA A 30 -11.16 -4.49 21.05
N SER A 31 -10.87 -5.61 21.71
CA SER A 31 -9.58 -5.88 22.35
C SER A 31 -8.78 -6.91 21.56
N VAL A 32 -7.48 -6.71 21.55
CA VAL A 32 -6.50 -7.63 20.97
C VAL A 32 -5.79 -8.34 22.11
N THR A 33 -5.79 -9.66 22.09
CA THR A 33 -5.17 -10.48 23.14
C THR A 33 -4.32 -11.59 22.53
N SER A 34 -3.17 -11.89 23.12
CA SER A 34 -2.39 -13.09 22.80
C SER A 34 -2.14 -13.91 24.06
N MET A 35 -1.88 -15.21 23.91
CA MET A 35 -1.43 -16.10 24.96
C MET A 35 0.10 -16.22 24.98
N PRO A 36 0.81 -15.54 25.91
CA PRO A 36 2.25 -15.73 26.04
C PRO A 36 2.59 -17.18 26.39
N PRO A 37 3.74 -17.72 25.95
CA PRO A 37 4.17 -19.06 26.30
C PRO A 37 4.23 -19.27 27.82
N GLY A 38 3.51 -20.27 28.32
CA GLY A 38 3.47 -20.60 29.75
C GLY A 38 2.54 -19.72 30.61
N ALA A 39 1.84 -18.74 30.02
CA ALA A 39 0.86 -17.95 30.74
C ALA A 39 -0.47 -18.70 30.90
N SER A 40 -1.13 -18.48 32.03
CA SER A 40 -2.47 -19.05 32.30
C SER A 40 -3.61 -18.14 31.82
N GLN A 41 -3.33 -16.87 31.52
CA GLN A 41 -4.31 -15.88 31.07
C GLN A 41 -3.81 -15.11 29.85
N PRO A 42 -4.69 -14.70 28.93
CA PRO A 42 -4.33 -13.88 27.79
C PRO A 42 -3.85 -12.49 28.24
N ALA A 43 -2.80 -11.99 27.59
CA ALA A 43 -2.34 -10.62 27.77
C ALA A 43 -3.06 -9.71 26.76
N VAL A 44 -3.61 -8.59 27.23
CA VAL A 44 -4.17 -7.54 26.35
C VAL A 44 -3.02 -6.78 25.70
N LEU A 45 -2.95 -6.84 24.38
CA LEU A 45 -1.92 -6.17 23.58
C LEU A 45 -2.35 -4.76 23.18
N ALA A 46 -3.63 -4.58 22.84
CA ALA A 46 -4.17 -3.32 22.37
C ALA A 46 -5.70 -3.25 22.52
N GLN A 47 -6.23 -2.03 22.50
CA GLN A 47 -7.65 -1.75 22.27
C GLN A 47 -7.82 -1.01 20.95
N LEU A 48 -8.86 -1.38 20.21
CA LEU A 48 -9.17 -0.88 18.88
C LEU A 48 -10.55 -0.22 18.89
N GLY A 49 -10.68 0.86 18.12
CA GLY A 49 -11.91 1.59 17.88
C GLY A 49 -12.11 1.93 16.41
N ALA A 50 -13.13 2.74 16.13
CA ALA A 50 -13.51 3.12 14.77
C ALA A 50 -12.34 3.68 13.94
N GLY A 51 -12.23 3.22 12.70
CA GLY A 51 -11.17 3.57 11.76
C GLY A 51 -9.93 2.67 11.83
N GLN A 52 -9.75 1.89 12.90
CA GLN A 52 -8.60 1.00 13.02
C GLN A 52 -8.80 -0.32 12.26
N CYS A 53 -7.72 -0.81 11.64
CA CYS A 53 -7.67 -2.10 10.96
C CYS A 53 -7.10 -3.19 11.86
N PHE A 54 -7.47 -4.43 11.59
CA PHE A 54 -6.88 -5.61 12.22
C PHE A 54 -6.97 -6.85 11.32
N GLY A 55 -6.04 -7.79 11.56
CA GLY A 55 -5.98 -9.07 10.84
C GLY A 55 -5.30 -8.99 9.47
N GLU A 56 -4.75 -7.86 9.07
CA GLU A 56 -4.00 -7.68 7.83
C GLU A 56 -2.66 -8.43 7.82
N GLU A 57 -2.02 -8.59 8.98
CA GLU A 57 -0.69 -9.20 9.09
C GLU A 57 -0.66 -10.66 8.60
N ALA A 58 -1.67 -11.45 8.98
CA ALA A 58 -1.79 -12.84 8.53
C ALA A 58 -1.93 -12.95 7.00
N LEU A 59 -2.56 -11.95 6.35
CA LEU A 59 -2.69 -11.89 4.90
C LEU A 59 -1.38 -11.46 4.25
N ALA A 60 -0.76 -10.38 4.75
CA ALA A 60 0.47 -9.81 4.19
C ALA A 60 1.67 -10.74 4.32
N CYS A 61 1.86 -11.35 5.50
CA CYS A 61 2.99 -12.21 5.80
C CYS A 61 2.75 -13.69 5.44
N ARG A 62 1.55 -14.04 4.95
CA ARG A 62 1.13 -15.44 4.71
C ARG A 62 1.36 -16.32 5.95
N ALA A 63 1.01 -15.79 7.11
CA ALA A 63 1.21 -16.41 8.41
C ALA A 63 -0.12 -16.71 9.10
N ARG A 64 -0.06 -17.48 10.20
CA ARG A 64 -1.20 -17.66 11.10
C ARG A 64 -1.48 -16.37 11.87
N ARG A 65 -2.71 -16.24 12.38
CA ARG A 65 -3.10 -15.14 13.29
C ARG A 65 -2.19 -15.15 14.52
N ASN A 66 -1.56 -14.02 14.82
CA ASN A 66 -0.65 -13.86 15.97
C ASN A 66 -1.36 -13.44 17.26
N ALA A 67 -2.63 -13.04 17.18
CA ALA A 67 -3.45 -12.64 18.31
C ALA A 67 -4.93 -12.91 18.02
N SER A 68 -5.71 -13.03 19.10
CA SER A 68 -7.16 -13.04 19.06
C SER A 68 -7.71 -11.61 19.12
N VAL A 69 -8.84 -11.38 18.46
CA VAL A 69 -9.56 -10.09 18.49
C VAL A 69 -11.00 -10.34 18.89
N THR A 70 -11.44 -9.70 19.98
CA THR A 70 -12.78 -9.86 20.54
C THR A 70 -13.48 -8.51 20.64
N MET A 71 -14.72 -8.42 20.21
CA MET A 71 -15.51 -7.20 20.32
C MET A 71 -15.82 -6.89 21.79
N GLU A 72 -15.57 -5.65 22.23
CA GLU A 72 -15.94 -5.16 23.57
C GLU A 72 -17.34 -4.53 23.59
N THR A 73 -17.85 -4.16 22.41
CA THR A 73 -19.20 -3.59 22.24
C THR A 73 -19.84 -4.17 20.98
N ASN A 74 -21.17 -4.03 20.86
CA ASN A 74 -21.82 -4.19 19.57
C ASN A 74 -21.22 -3.21 18.55
N GLY A 75 -21.21 -3.59 17.27
CA GLY A 75 -20.56 -2.79 16.26
C GLY A 75 -20.76 -3.27 14.83
N VAL A 76 -20.05 -2.62 13.93
CA VAL A 76 -20.02 -2.94 12.50
C VAL A 76 -18.58 -2.98 12.03
N LEU A 77 -18.21 -4.08 11.37
CA LEU A 77 -16.91 -4.26 10.73
C LEU A 77 -17.07 -4.15 9.21
N MET A 78 -16.04 -3.62 8.56
CA MET A 78 -15.86 -3.72 7.11
C MET A 78 -14.84 -4.84 6.85
N ALA A 79 -15.29 -5.96 6.31
CA ALA A 79 -14.46 -7.11 5.98
C ALA A 79 -13.91 -7.01 4.55
N LEU A 80 -12.66 -7.43 4.36
CA LEU A 80 -12.00 -7.58 3.07
C LEU A 80 -11.39 -8.97 3.00
N ASN A 81 -11.80 -9.75 2.01
CA ASN A 81 -11.27 -11.10 1.83
C ASN A 81 -9.83 -11.07 1.28
N LYS A 82 -9.13 -12.20 1.42
CA LYS A 82 -7.75 -12.40 0.99
C LYS A 82 -7.52 -12.19 -0.50
N ALA A 83 -8.48 -12.54 -1.36
CA ALA A 83 -8.36 -12.36 -2.81
C ALA A 83 -8.34 -10.86 -3.16
N ASP A 84 -9.29 -10.09 -2.60
CA ASP A 84 -9.37 -8.66 -2.78
C ASP A 84 -8.15 -7.96 -2.14
N PHE A 85 -7.75 -8.36 -0.93
CA PHE A 85 -6.54 -7.87 -0.28
C PHE A 85 -5.30 -8.09 -1.15
N ASN A 86 -5.11 -9.30 -1.67
CA ASN A 86 -4.00 -9.63 -2.55
C ASN A 86 -4.06 -8.82 -3.84
N SER A 87 -5.25 -8.61 -4.42
CA SER A 87 -5.41 -7.78 -5.61
C SER A 87 -5.01 -6.32 -5.35
N LEU A 88 -5.29 -5.78 -4.15
CA LEU A 88 -4.83 -4.45 -3.75
C LEU A 88 -3.31 -4.39 -3.50
N MET A 89 -2.72 -5.50 -3.05
CA MET A 89 -1.28 -5.61 -2.76
C MET A 89 -0.44 -6.00 -3.98
N GLN A 90 -1.05 -6.43 -5.08
CA GLN A 90 -0.32 -6.83 -6.28
C GLN A 90 0.48 -5.66 -6.85
N GLU A 91 1.79 -5.86 -6.92
CA GLU A 91 2.65 -4.91 -7.60
C GLU A 91 2.37 -4.94 -9.12
N PRO A 92 2.27 -3.77 -9.75
CA PRO A 92 2.22 -3.71 -11.20
C PRO A 92 3.49 -4.31 -11.80
N VAL A 93 3.35 -5.38 -12.57
CA VAL A 93 4.39 -5.81 -13.50
C VAL A 93 4.40 -4.80 -14.64
N VAL A 94 5.41 -3.94 -14.66
CA VAL A 94 5.69 -3.05 -15.79
C VAL A 94 7.10 -3.29 -16.27
N GLU A 95 7.29 -3.18 -17.58
CA GLU A 95 8.62 -3.07 -18.15
C GLU A 95 9.30 -1.82 -17.57
N ALA A 96 10.47 -2.03 -16.96
CA ALA A 96 11.31 -0.98 -16.42
C ALA A 96 12.53 -0.81 -17.32
N LEU A 97 12.95 0.44 -17.53
CA LEU A 97 14.20 0.76 -18.20
C LEU A 97 15.34 0.78 -17.21
N GLU A 98 16.50 0.32 -17.66
CA GLU A 98 17.74 0.47 -16.90
C GLU A 98 18.13 1.94 -16.79
N GLU A 99 18.76 2.29 -15.66
CA GLU A 99 19.14 3.65 -15.31
C GLU A 99 19.98 4.34 -16.41
N GLY A 100 20.94 3.60 -17.00
CA GLY A 100 21.81 4.11 -18.05
C GLY A 100 21.07 4.46 -19.35
N GLU A 101 20.12 3.62 -19.77
CA GLU A 101 19.29 3.87 -20.95
C GLU A 101 18.37 5.06 -20.72
N ALA A 102 17.77 5.13 -19.53
CA ALA A 102 16.91 6.22 -19.14
C ALA A 102 17.66 7.57 -19.13
N ALA A 103 18.88 7.59 -18.59
CA ALA A 103 19.74 8.78 -18.60
C ALA A 103 20.12 9.22 -20.02
N ALA A 104 20.38 8.30 -20.94
CA ALA A 104 20.67 8.61 -22.34
C ALA A 104 19.47 9.24 -23.07
N LEU A 105 18.25 8.73 -22.82
CA LEU A 105 17.02 9.29 -23.38
C LEU A 105 16.74 10.70 -22.88
N VAL A 106 16.96 10.96 -21.59
CA VAL A 106 16.77 12.32 -21.05
C VAL A 106 17.84 13.27 -21.56
N SER A 107 19.10 12.84 -21.61
CA SER A 107 20.22 13.68 -22.08
C SER A 107 20.11 14.04 -23.57
N SER A 108 19.50 13.16 -24.38
CA SER A 108 19.19 13.44 -25.79
C SER A 108 17.88 14.23 -26.00
N GLY A 109 17.19 14.62 -24.93
CA GLY A 109 15.95 15.40 -25.00
C GLY A 109 14.71 14.61 -25.44
N GLN A 110 14.81 13.28 -25.52
CA GLN A 110 13.73 12.40 -25.95
C GLN A 110 12.75 12.04 -24.82
N ALA A 111 13.12 12.29 -23.56
CA ALA A 111 12.28 12.04 -22.40
C ALA A 111 12.56 13.02 -21.26
N THR A 112 11.68 13.06 -20.27
CA THR A 112 11.81 13.88 -19.05
C THR A 112 11.68 13.02 -17.80
N TRP A 113 12.48 13.31 -16.78
CA TRP A 113 12.37 12.64 -15.49
C TRP A 113 11.03 12.96 -14.81
N LEU A 114 10.39 11.94 -14.25
CA LEU A 114 9.19 12.04 -13.43
C LEU A 114 9.50 11.53 -12.02
N ASP A 115 9.62 12.44 -11.06
CA ASP A 115 9.87 12.07 -9.68
C ASP A 115 8.54 11.83 -8.96
N VAL A 116 8.31 10.57 -8.56
CA VAL A 116 7.06 10.15 -7.89
C VAL A 116 7.20 9.98 -6.38
N ARG A 117 8.32 10.42 -5.82
CA ARG A 117 8.62 10.37 -4.39
C ARG A 117 7.86 11.45 -3.62
N SER A 118 7.98 11.42 -2.30
CA SER A 118 7.37 12.45 -1.44
C SER A 118 7.96 13.83 -1.69
N GLN A 119 7.29 14.89 -1.22
CA GLN A 119 7.82 16.26 -1.30
C GLN A 119 9.15 16.38 -0.55
N GLN A 120 9.26 15.77 0.63
CA GLN A 120 10.48 15.81 1.44
C GLN A 120 11.68 15.16 0.71
N GLU A 121 11.48 14.02 0.07
CA GLU A 121 12.53 13.35 -0.72
C GLU A 121 12.98 14.21 -1.90
N TYR A 122 12.03 14.85 -2.59
CA TYR A 122 12.33 15.73 -3.73
C TYR A 122 13.09 16.99 -3.30
N ASP A 123 12.62 17.65 -2.24
CA ASP A 123 13.25 18.88 -1.74
C ASP A 123 14.67 18.62 -1.22
N HIS A 124 14.94 17.41 -0.68
CA HIS A 124 16.25 17.01 -0.22
C HIS A 124 17.24 16.80 -1.38
N ASP A 125 16.84 16.01 -2.37
CA ASP A 125 17.63 15.77 -3.58
C ASP A 125 16.72 15.29 -4.72
N HIS A 126 16.97 15.74 -5.94
CA HIS A 126 16.24 15.30 -7.13
C HIS A 126 17.06 15.51 -8.39
N ARG A 127 16.67 14.78 -9.45
CA ARG A 127 17.32 14.91 -10.76
C ARG A 127 16.98 16.25 -11.38
N ALA A 128 17.98 16.87 -12.02
CA ALA A 128 17.78 18.13 -12.72
C ALA A 128 16.62 18.03 -13.75
N ASN A 129 15.78 19.06 -13.76
CA ASN A 129 14.59 19.17 -14.63
C ASN A 129 13.53 18.08 -14.43
N ALA A 130 13.54 17.35 -13.31
CA ALA A 130 12.50 16.37 -13.01
C ALA A 130 11.16 17.05 -12.74
N PHE A 131 10.11 16.59 -13.43
CA PHE A 131 8.73 16.91 -13.11
C PHE A 131 8.33 16.16 -11.85
N HIS A 132 7.99 16.89 -10.79
CA HIS A 132 7.61 16.28 -9.50
C HIS A 132 6.11 16.00 -9.44
N LEU A 133 5.78 14.71 -9.27
CA LEU A 133 4.42 14.23 -9.15
C LEU A 133 4.35 13.11 -8.10
N PRO A 134 4.25 13.45 -6.80
CA PRO A 134 4.11 12.44 -5.76
C PRO A 134 2.97 11.47 -6.06
N LEU A 135 3.22 10.17 -5.88
CA LEU A 135 2.25 9.11 -6.20
C LEU A 135 0.86 9.36 -5.57
N HIS A 136 0.82 9.86 -4.33
CA HIS A 136 -0.42 10.15 -3.61
C HIS A 136 -1.22 11.35 -4.15
N LEU A 137 -0.60 12.23 -4.96
CA LEU A 137 -1.26 13.41 -5.56
C LEU A 137 -1.60 13.22 -7.04
N MET A 138 -1.33 12.04 -7.61
CA MET A 138 -1.51 11.78 -9.04
C MET A 138 -2.94 12.00 -9.51
N SER A 139 -3.96 11.70 -8.70
CA SER A 139 -5.36 11.92 -9.07
C SER A 139 -5.71 13.38 -9.38
N ILE A 140 -4.92 14.33 -8.89
CA ILE A 140 -5.17 15.78 -9.04
C ILE A 140 -4.16 16.42 -9.98
N LYS A 141 -2.87 16.14 -9.79
CA LYS A 141 -1.79 16.84 -10.48
C LYS A 141 -1.51 16.33 -11.91
N THR A 142 -2.06 15.19 -12.33
CA THR A 142 -1.89 14.69 -13.72
C THR A 142 -2.43 15.65 -14.77
N ARG A 143 -3.38 16.52 -14.42
CA ARG A 143 -3.88 17.59 -15.30
C ARG A 143 -2.80 18.60 -15.72
N LEU A 144 -1.70 18.66 -14.98
CA LEU A 144 -0.55 19.54 -15.27
C LEU A 144 0.48 18.86 -16.17
N MET A 145 0.34 17.56 -16.43
CA MET A 145 1.24 16.83 -17.32
C MET A 145 0.88 17.07 -18.79
N ASN A 146 1.89 17.00 -19.65
CA ASN A 146 1.73 17.14 -21.08
C ASN A 146 1.84 15.76 -21.74
N ASN A 147 0.76 15.31 -22.37
CA ASN A 147 0.66 13.99 -23.00
C ASN A 147 1.50 13.79 -24.28
N LYS A 148 2.22 14.82 -24.75
CA LYS A 148 3.14 14.72 -25.89
C LYS A 148 4.56 14.32 -25.51
N PHE A 149 4.90 14.36 -24.22
CA PHE A 149 6.22 13.98 -23.74
C PHE A 149 6.25 12.56 -23.22
N LYS A 150 7.41 11.91 -23.39
CA LYS A 150 7.74 10.66 -22.72
C LYS A 150 8.31 10.96 -21.34
N TYR A 151 7.74 10.34 -20.31
CA TYR A 151 8.16 10.49 -18.93
C TYR A 151 8.86 9.22 -18.43
N LEU A 152 9.97 9.38 -17.72
CA LEU A 152 10.69 8.29 -17.07
C LEU A 152 10.50 8.41 -15.56
N ALA A 153 9.61 7.58 -15.01
CA ALA A 153 9.26 7.58 -13.60
C ALA A 153 10.35 6.92 -12.76
N TYR A 154 10.81 7.58 -11.70
CA TYR A 154 11.78 7.00 -10.78
C TYR A 154 11.35 7.21 -9.32
N CYS A 155 11.82 6.29 -8.48
CA CYS A 155 11.68 6.38 -7.02
C CYS A 155 12.81 5.58 -6.36
N SER A 156 12.88 5.57 -5.03
CA SER A 156 13.99 4.95 -4.29
C SER A 156 14.09 3.43 -4.43
N THR A 157 12.97 2.71 -4.63
CA THR A 157 12.94 1.23 -4.69
C THR A 157 12.28 0.68 -5.96
N GLY A 158 12.03 1.49 -6.99
CA GLY A 158 11.31 1.10 -8.21
C GLY A 158 9.79 0.91 -8.06
N ARG A 159 9.29 0.47 -6.90
CA ARG A 159 7.87 0.15 -6.66
C ARG A 159 6.88 1.30 -6.92
N ARG A 160 7.18 2.50 -6.43
CA ARG A 160 6.34 3.69 -6.67
C ARG A 160 6.36 4.09 -8.14
N ALA A 161 7.53 4.02 -8.78
CA ALA A 161 7.70 4.30 -10.20
C ALA A 161 6.90 3.32 -11.07
N ALA A 162 6.96 2.02 -10.77
CA ALA A 162 6.17 0.99 -11.43
C ALA A 162 4.66 1.25 -11.34
N THR A 163 4.20 1.59 -10.13
CA THR A 163 2.80 1.92 -9.88
C THR A 163 2.36 3.17 -10.63
N ALA A 164 3.17 4.23 -10.56
CA ALA A 164 2.90 5.46 -11.28
C ALA A 164 2.84 5.24 -12.80
N ALA A 165 3.80 4.52 -13.37
CA ALA A 165 3.85 4.21 -14.79
C ALA A 165 2.60 3.44 -15.25
N ARG A 166 2.17 2.39 -14.52
CA ARG A 166 0.93 1.67 -14.84
C ARG A 166 -0.28 2.61 -14.85
N LEU A 167 -0.45 3.38 -13.78
CA LEU A 167 -1.62 4.26 -13.63
C LEU A 167 -1.66 5.37 -14.68
N LEU A 168 -0.50 5.95 -15.01
CA LEU A 168 -0.40 7.01 -16.02
C LEU A 168 -0.58 6.49 -17.44
N LYS A 169 -0.06 5.30 -17.76
CA LYS A 169 -0.35 4.62 -19.03
C LYS A 169 -1.85 4.37 -19.20
N GLN A 170 -2.55 3.93 -18.15
CA GLN A 170 -4.01 3.75 -18.17
C GLN A 170 -4.77 5.07 -18.40
N GLN A 171 -4.17 6.21 -18.08
CA GLN A 171 -4.71 7.55 -18.34
C GLN A 171 -4.24 8.13 -19.70
N GLY A 172 -3.49 7.37 -20.50
CA GLY A 172 -3.05 7.77 -21.84
C GLY A 172 -1.73 8.54 -21.91
N PHE A 173 -0.95 8.59 -20.83
CA PHE A 173 0.39 9.18 -20.84
C PHE A 173 1.46 8.16 -21.23
N ASP A 174 2.48 8.59 -21.98
CA ASP A 174 3.67 7.77 -22.26
C ASP A 174 4.64 7.86 -21.08
N VAL A 175 4.50 6.92 -20.13
CA VAL A 175 5.32 6.86 -18.92
C VAL A 175 5.95 5.50 -18.77
N VAL A 176 7.26 5.44 -18.60
CA VAL A 176 8.00 4.18 -18.37
C VAL A 176 8.67 4.24 -17.00
N ALA A 177 8.61 3.15 -16.24
CA ALA A 177 9.29 3.07 -14.96
C ALA A 177 10.80 2.88 -15.19
N VAL A 178 11.61 3.42 -14.29
CA VAL A 178 13.06 3.18 -14.25
C VAL A 178 13.37 2.21 -13.12
N ALA A 179 14.20 1.22 -13.42
CA ALA A 179 14.67 0.25 -12.44
C ALA A 179 15.39 0.99 -11.30
N ALA A 180 15.16 0.56 -10.06
CA ALA A 180 15.98 1.06 -8.97
C ALA A 180 17.40 0.47 -9.09
N PRO A 181 18.44 1.22 -8.68
CA PRO A 181 19.76 0.64 -8.58
C PRO A 181 19.72 -0.55 -7.62
N ASP A 182 20.33 -1.67 -8.03
CA ASP A 182 20.54 -2.81 -7.15
C ASP A 182 21.39 -2.35 -5.95
N TYR A 183 20.88 -2.57 -4.74
CA TYR A 183 21.60 -2.31 -3.48
C TYR A 183 22.44 -3.52 -3.06
#